data_AF-A0A963MG49-F1
#
_entry.id   AF-A0A963MG49-F1
#
_cell.length_a   1.000
_cell.length_b   1.000
_cell.length_c   1.000
_cell.angle_alpha   90.00
_cell.angle_beta   90.00
_cell.angle_gamma   90.00
#
_symmetry.space_group_name_H-M   'P 1'
#
loop_
_entity.id
_entity.type
_entity.pdbx_description
1 polymer ?
#
loop_
_entity_poly.entity_id
_entity_poly.type
_entity_poly.pdbx_seq_one_letter_code
_entity_poly.pdbx_strand_id
1 'polypeptide(L)'
;MRADPLVSTAARLLQQALRFEHPADAVLARFVREHRALGPRERARLGDALYAVLRRRRLFEHLARRGAQGVPPPDGQDMHDRLALLGLALDGGAPLRAADEATTAWIEACRGIDAATLPEAC
;
A
#
# COMPACT_ATOMS: atom_id res chain seq x y z
N MET A 1 -3.87 -2.40 -17.09
CA MET A 1 -2.61 -3.10 -16.77
C MET A 1 -2.80 -3.79 -15.44
N ARG A 2 -2.69 -5.13 -15.37
CA ARG A 2 -3.02 -5.87 -14.14
C ARG A 2 -1.96 -5.63 -13.08
N ALA A 3 -2.34 -4.99 -11.98
CA ALA A 3 -1.51 -4.93 -10.78
C ALA A 3 -1.14 -6.37 -10.35
N ASP A 4 0.08 -6.53 -9.82
CA ASP A 4 0.58 -7.78 -9.23
C ASP A 4 -0.51 -8.45 -8.36
N PRO A 5 -0.74 -9.77 -8.46
CA PRO A 5 -1.73 -10.46 -7.64
C PRO A 5 -1.63 -10.15 -6.14
N LEU A 6 -0.41 -9.89 -5.64
CA LEU A 6 -0.20 -9.50 -4.25
C LEU A 6 -0.74 -8.09 -3.95
N VAL A 7 -0.60 -7.14 -4.87
CA VAL A 7 -1.11 -5.77 -4.73
C VAL A 7 -2.63 -5.78 -4.67
N SER A 8 -3.30 -6.48 -5.59
CA SER A 8 -4.76 -6.59 -5.57
C SER A 8 -5.27 -7.27 -4.30
N THR A 9 -4.53 -8.26 -3.79
CA THR A 9 -4.83 -8.94 -2.52
C THR A 9 -4.68 -7.99 -1.33
N ALA A 10 -3.59 -7.22 -1.29
CA ALA A 10 -3.36 -6.19 -0.27
C ALA A 10 -4.41 -5.08 -0.32
N ALA A 11 -4.83 -4.64 -1.50
CA ALA A 11 -5.88 -3.65 -1.68
C ALA A 11 -7.21 -4.12 -1.08
N ARG A 12 -7.58 -5.39 -1.29
CA ARG A 12 -8.79 -5.99 -0.69
C ARG A 12 -8.68 -6.09 0.83
N LEU A 13 -7.51 -6.44 1.36
CA LEU A 13 -7.26 -6.43 2.80
C LEU A 13 -7.41 -5.00 3.37
N LEU A 14 -6.82 -4.00 2.73
CA LEU A 14 -6.92 -2.59 3.14
C LEU A 14 -8.35 -2.08 3.08
N GLN A 15 -9.11 -2.46 2.04
CA GLN A 15 -10.53 -2.12 1.93
C GLN A 15 -11.34 -2.62 3.13
N GLN A 16 -11.02 -3.80 3.67
CA GLN A 16 -11.66 -4.33 4.87
C GLN A 16 -11.15 -3.66 6.15
N ALA A 17 -9.84 -3.50 6.28
CA ALA A 17 -9.22 -2.95 7.49
C ALA A 17 -9.53 -1.46 7.69
N LEU A 18 -9.60 -0.68 6.61
CA LEU A 18 -9.91 0.76 6.65
C LEU A 18 -11.39 1.07 6.87
N ARG A 19 -12.24 0.06 7.05
CA ARG A 19 -13.61 0.23 7.59
C ARG A 19 -13.65 0.34 9.11
N PHE A 20 -12.60 -0.08 9.80
CA PHE A 20 -12.49 -0.04 11.27
C PHE A 20 -13.63 -0.74 12.03
N GLU A 21 -14.32 -1.71 11.42
CA GLU A 21 -15.35 -2.53 12.07
C GLU A 21 -14.76 -3.52 13.09
N HIS A 22 -13.52 -3.94 12.86
CA HIS A 22 -12.76 -4.91 13.66
C HIS A 22 -11.31 -4.45 13.78
N PRO A 23 -10.56 -4.90 14.81
CA PRO A 23 -9.16 -4.56 14.94
C PRO A 23 -8.34 -5.18 13.79
N ALA A 24 -7.31 -4.47 13.35
CA ALA A 24 -6.59 -4.77 12.11
C ALA A 24 -5.93 -6.16 12.10
N ASP A 25 -5.44 -6.62 13.26
CA ASP A 25 -4.90 -7.95 13.47
C ASP A 25 -5.95 -9.05 13.26
N ALA A 26 -7.18 -8.85 13.75
CA ALA A 26 -8.27 -9.79 13.54
C ALA A 26 -8.69 -9.86 12.07
N VAL A 27 -8.72 -8.72 11.38
CA VAL A 27 -8.98 -8.65 9.94
C VAL A 27 -7.90 -9.39 9.16
N LEU A 28 -6.62 -9.12 9.45
CA LEU A 28 -5.48 -9.80 8.82
C LEU A 28 -5.52 -11.31 9.06
N ALA A 29 -5.74 -11.74 10.31
CA ALA A 29 -5.82 -13.15 10.67
C ALA A 29 -6.99 -13.87 9.99
N ARG A 30 -8.15 -13.22 9.86
CA ARG A 30 -9.29 -13.77 9.09
C ARG A 30 -8.96 -13.85 7.61
N PHE A 31 -8.46 -12.76 7.02
CA PHE A 31 -8.13 -12.67 5.60
C PHE A 31 -7.12 -13.73 5.17
N VAL A 32 -6.04 -13.90 5.93
CA VAL A 32 -5.01 -14.90 5.65
C VAL A 32 -5.53 -16.34 5.80
N ARG A 33 -6.48 -16.59 6.71
CA ARG A 33 -7.14 -17.90 6.83
C ARG A 33 -8.04 -18.22 5.63
N GLU A 34 -8.71 -17.22 5.07
CA GLU A 34 -9.53 -17.33 3.87
C GLU A 34 -8.67 -17.55 2.61
N HIS A 35 -7.47 -16.95 2.56
CA HIS A 35 -6.55 -17.05 1.42
C HIS A 35 -5.44 -18.09 1.65
N ARG A 36 -5.84 -19.36 1.74
CA ARG A 36 -4.89 -20.48 2.04
C ARG A 36 -3.76 -20.65 1.03
N ALA A 37 -3.94 -20.18 -0.21
CA ALA A 37 -2.94 -20.22 -1.27
C ALA A 37 -1.74 -19.29 -1.02
N LEU A 38 -1.86 -18.32 -0.10
CA LEU A 38 -0.75 -17.41 0.23
C LEU A 38 0.34 -18.15 1.00
N GLY A 39 1.56 -18.09 0.48
CA GLY A 39 2.75 -18.59 1.14
C GLY A 39 3.17 -17.71 2.34
N PRO A 40 4.09 -18.19 3.19
CA PRO A 40 4.55 -17.45 4.38
C PRO A 40 5.09 -16.05 4.05
N ARG A 41 5.80 -15.91 2.93
CA ARG A 41 6.37 -14.62 2.49
C ARG A 41 5.29 -13.61 2.10
N GLU A 42 4.27 -14.05 1.37
CA GLU A 42 3.17 -13.17 0.95
C GLU A 42 2.36 -12.71 2.16
N ARG A 43 2.13 -13.59 3.13
CA ARG A 43 1.46 -13.25 4.39
C ARG A 43 2.20 -12.18 5.19
N ALA A 44 3.52 -12.31 5.30
CA ALA A 44 4.35 -11.29 5.95
C ALA A 44 4.23 -9.95 5.21
N ARG A 45 4.37 -9.95 3.89
CA ARG A 45 4.23 -8.72 3.07
C ARG A 45 2.85 -8.06 3.20
N LEU A 46 1.77 -8.84 3.31
CA LEU A 46 0.42 -8.29 3.55
C LEU A 46 0.31 -7.63 4.92
N GLY A 47 0.87 -8.25 5.96
CA GLY A 47 0.92 -7.66 7.30
C GLY A 47 1.73 -6.37 7.32
N ASP A 48 2.94 -6.40 6.75
CA ASP A 48 3.81 -5.23 6.67
C ASP A 48 3.13 -4.08 5.92
N ALA A 49 2.52 -4.36 4.76
CA ALA A 49 1.81 -3.35 3.99
C ALA A 49 0.61 -2.76 4.76
N LEU A 50 -0.17 -3.61 5.43
CA LEU A 50 -1.30 -3.17 6.25
C LEU A 50 -0.84 -2.20 7.35
N TYR A 51 0.17 -2.59 8.13
CA TYR A 51 0.64 -1.77 9.24
C TYR A 51 1.40 -0.52 8.76
N ALA A 52 2.11 -0.59 7.63
CA ALA A 52 2.72 0.58 7.00
C ALA A 52 1.67 1.64 6.64
N VAL A 53 0.55 1.21 6.04
CA VAL A 53 -0.56 2.09 5.67
C VAL A 53 -1.25 2.63 6.92
N LEU A 54 -1.52 1.80 7.92
CA LEU A 54 -2.15 2.26 9.16
C LEU A 54 -1.29 3.27 9.92
N ARG A 55 0.03 3.06 9.98
CA ARG A 55 0.98 3.94 10.68
C ARG A 55 1.12 5.31 9.99
N ARG A 56 1.07 5.34 8.66
CA ARG A 56 1.27 6.56 7.84
C ARG A 56 0.07 6.90 6.98
N ARG A 57 -1.14 6.66 7.49
CA ARG A 57 -2.39 6.75 6.72
C ARG A 57 -2.57 8.08 6.01
N ARG A 58 -2.41 9.20 6.73
CA ARG A 58 -2.58 10.55 6.18
C ARG A 58 -1.61 10.83 5.04
N LEU A 59 -0.35 10.42 5.21
CA LEU A 59 0.68 10.57 4.19
C LEU A 59 0.34 9.74 2.95
N PHE A 60 0.05 8.45 3.12
CA PHE A 60 -0.23 7.59 1.97
C PHE A 60 -1.50 7.99 1.23
N GLU A 61 -2.54 8.44 1.94
CA GLU A 61 -3.74 9.01 1.31
C GLU A 61 -3.44 10.28 0.51
N HIS A 62 -2.54 11.16 1.00
CA HIS A 62 -2.10 12.33 0.25
C HIS A 62 -1.36 11.92 -1.04
N LEU A 63 -0.39 11.02 -0.94
CA LEU A 63 0.42 10.56 -2.07
C LEU A 63 -0.43 9.82 -3.12
N ALA A 64 -1.37 8.98 -2.68
CA ALA A 64 -2.28 8.24 -3.56
C ALA A 64 -3.28 9.14 -4.30
N ARG A 65 -3.59 10.33 -3.74
CA ARG A 65 -4.49 11.32 -4.37
C ARG A 65 -3.76 12.30 -5.27
N ARG A 66 -2.64 12.87 -4.80
CA ARG A 66 -1.96 13.99 -5.45
C ARG A 66 -0.67 13.62 -6.17
N GLY A 67 -0.10 12.45 -5.86
CA GLY A 67 1.24 12.10 -6.31
C GLY A 67 2.32 12.65 -5.39
N ALA A 68 3.56 12.59 -5.85
CA ALA A 68 4.74 12.96 -5.08
C ALA A 68 5.73 13.70 -5.97
N GLN A 69 6.33 14.80 -5.48
CA GLN A 69 7.40 15.52 -6.18
C GLN A 69 7.08 15.88 -7.65
N GLY A 70 5.82 16.22 -7.95
CA GLY A 70 5.36 16.52 -9.32
C GLY A 70 5.08 15.29 -10.20
N VAL A 71 5.32 14.08 -9.70
CA VAL A 71 4.96 12.82 -10.36
C VAL A 71 3.55 12.41 -9.92
N PRO A 72 2.57 12.35 -10.85
CA PRO A 72 1.22 11.94 -10.53
C PRO A 72 1.15 10.44 -10.18
N PRO A 73 0.12 10.01 -9.43
CA PRO A 73 -0.08 8.59 -9.16
C PRO A 73 -0.48 7.86 -10.46
N PRO A 74 -0.18 6.56 -10.59
CA PRO A 74 -0.51 5.80 -11.79
C PRO A 74 -2.02 5.77 -12.07
N ASP A 75 -2.35 5.89 -13.36
CA ASP A 75 -3.73 5.85 -13.87
C ASP A 75 -4.32 4.43 -13.86
N GLY A 76 -5.64 4.35 -13.78
CA GLY A 76 -6.37 3.07 -13.88
C GLY A 76 -6.29 2.17 -12.63
N GLN A 77 -5.87 2.73 -11.49
CA GLN A 77 -5.85 2.06 -10.19
C GLN A 77 -6.73 2.77 -9.17
N ASP A 78 -7.44 2.00 -8.36
CA ASP A 78 -8.27 2.54 -7.29
C ASP A 78 -7.41 3.04 -6.11
N MET A 79 -8.02 3.82 -5.22
CA MET A 79 -7.36 4.33 -4.01
C MET A 79 -6.68 3.23 -3.20
N HIS A 80 -7.34 2.09 -3.03
CA HIS A 80 -6.81 0.98 -2.23
C HIS A 80 -5.63 0.27 -2.92
N ASP A 81 -5.61 0.21 -4.25
CA ASP A 81 -4.47 -0.33 -5.01
C ASP A 81 -3.25 0.58 -4.84
N ARG A 82 -3.44 1.90 -4.94
CA ARG A 82 -2.36 2.88 -4.72
C ARG A 82 -1.83 2.81 -3.29
N LEU A 83 -2.71 2.69 -2.29
CA LEU A 83 -2.30 2.49 -0.89
C LEU A 83 -1.55 1.16 -0.71
N ALA A 84 -1.99 0.09 -1.37
CA ALA A 84 -1.32 -1.21 -1.33
C ALA A 84 0.08 -1.14 -1.96
N LEU A 85 0.24 -0.45 -3.09
CA LEU A 85 1.55 -0.21 -3.71
C LEU A 85 2.49 0.52 -2.77
N LEU A 86 2.04 1.61 -2.15
CA LEU A 86 2.83 2.39 -1.19
C LEU A 86 3.21 1.55 0.03
N GLY A 87 2.27 0.81 0.61
CA GLY A 87 2.52 -0.08 1.74
C GLY A 87 3.51 -1.21 1.42
N LEU A 88 3.42 -1.79 0.23
CA LEU A 88 4.30 -2.87 -0.22
C LEU A 88 5.69 -2.39 -0.66
N ALA A 89 5.88 -1.10 -0.94
CA ALA A 89 7.10 -0.56 -1.51
C ALA A 89 7.90 0.37 -0.58
N LEU A 90 7.27 1.02 0.41
CA LEU A 90 7.93 2.09 1.20
C LEU A 90 8.36 1.67 2.62
N ASP A 91 7.84 0.59 3.21
CA ASP A 91 8.18 0.17 4.59
C ASP A 91 9.00 -1.14 4.62
N GLY A 92 10.21 -1.12 4.05
CA GLY A 92 11.08 -2.30 4.00
C GLY A 92 10.59 -3.41 3.05
N GLY A 93 9.56 -3.13 2.26
CA GLY A 93 9.00 -4.05 1.29
C GLY A 93 9.92 -4.26 0.08
N ALA A 94 9.99 -5.52 -0.38
CA ALA A 94 10.74 -5.88 -1.58
C ALA A 94 10.21 -5.14 -2.83
N PRO A 95 11.05 -4.88 -3.84
CA PRO A 95 10.57 -4.28 -5.09
C PRO A 95 9.43 -5.12 -5.68
N LEU A 96 8.42 -4.41 -6.19
CA LEU A 96 7.32 -5.04 -6.93
C LEU A 96 7.90 -5.65 -8.20
N ARG A 97 7.57 -6.91 -8.50
CA ARG A 97 8.23 -7.63 -9.60
C ARG A 97 7.74 -7.20 -10.99
N ALA A 98 6.61 -6.50 -11.06
CA ALA A 98 5.90 -6.18 -12.31
C ALA A 98 5.28 -4.78 -12.32
N ALA A 99 5.93 -3.80 -11.68
CA ALA A 99 5.53 -2.40 -11.81
C ALA A 99 5.95 -1.88 -13.20
N ASP A 100 5.08 -1.11 -13.85
CA ASP A 100 5.43 -0.36 -15.05
C ASP A 100 6.32 0.84 -14.69
N GLU A 101 6.83 1.51 -15.73
CA GLU A 101 7.73 2.66 -15.57
C GLU A 101 7.06 3.80 -14.79
N ALA A 102 5.78 4.09 -15.06
CA ALA A 102 5.06 5.16 -14.36
C ALA A 102 4.87 4.85 -12.87
N THR A 103 4.45 3.62 -12.53
CA THR A 103 4.33 3.21 -11.11
C THR A 103 5.69 3.23 -10.42
N THR A 104 6.74 2.78 -11.09
CA THR A 104 8.10 2.78 -10.53
C THR A 104 8.58 4.20 -10.24
N ALA A 105 8.45 5.12 -11.20
CA ALA A 105 8.80 6.52 -11.04
C ALA A 105 8.02 7.18 -9.90
N TRP A 106 6.71 6.91 -9.80
CA TRP A 106 5.87 7.42 -8.72
C TRP A 106 6.29 6.86 -7.35
N ILE A 107 6.61 5.57 -7.24
CA ILE A 107 7.08 4.96 -5.99
C ILE A 107 8.41 5.57 -5.55
N GLU A 108 9.36 5.75 -6.47
CA GLU A 108 10.66 6.39 -6.16
C GLU A 108 10.47 7.85 -5.72
N ALA A 109 9.59 8.60 -6.39
CA ALA A 109 9.22 9.95 -5.95
C ALA A 109 8.60 9.94 -4.54
N CYS A 110 7.80 8.92 -4.19
CA CYS A 110 7.25 8.78 -2.85
C CYS A 110 8.32 8.40 -1.81
N ARG A 111 9.33 7.59 -2.17
CA ARG A 111 10.44 7.20 -1.28
C ARG A 111 11.26 8.40 -0.81
N GLY A 112 11.45 9.39 -1.68
CA GLY A 112 12.18 10.61 -1.35
C GLY A 112 11.43 11.56 -0.40
N ILE A 113 10.18 11.28 -0.04
CA ILE A 113 9.42 12.08 0.92
C ILE A 113 9.65 11.54 2.33
N ASP A 114 10.43 12.28 3.12
CA ASP A 114 10.58 12.00 4.54
C ASP A 114 9.29 12.42 5.26
N ALA A 115 8.63 11.47 5.92
CA ALA A 115 7.44 11.74 6.72
C ALA A 115 7.68 12.79 7.82
N ALA A 116 8.93 12.95 8.29
CA ALA A 116 9.31 13.98 9.25
C ALA A 116 9.42 15.39 8.65
N THR A 117 9.44 15.52 7.31
CA THR A 117 9.59 16.81 6.61
C THR A 117 8.28 17.38 6.09
N LEU A 118 7.17 16.64 6.23
CA LEU A 118 5.87 17.12 5.78
C LEU A 118 5.29 18.13 6.78
N PRO A 119 4.87 19.32 6.34
CA PRO A 119 4.24 20.29 7.22
C PRO A 119 2.99 19.67 7.83
N GLU A 120 2.81 19.83 9.14
CA GLU A 120 1.56 19.51 9.81
C GLU A 120 0.44 20.28 9.10
N ALA A 121 -0.49 19.54 8.50
CA ALA A 121 -1.63 20.17 7.85
C ALA A 121 -2.40 20.99 8.90
N CYS A 122 -2.38 22.32 8.75
CA CYS A 122 -3.18 23.27 9.52
C CYS A 122 -4.69 23.03 9.34
#